data_AF-A0A942ICD0-F1
#
_entry.id   AF-A0A942ICD0-F1
#
_cell.length_a   1.000
_cell.length_b   1.000
_cell.length_c   1.000
_cell.angle_alpha   90.00
_cell.angle_beta   90.00
_cell.angle_gamma   90.00
#
_symmetry.space_group_name_H-M   'P 1'
#
loop_
_entity.id
_entity.type
_entity.pdbx_description
1 polymer ?
#
loop_
_entity_poly.entity_id
_entity_poly.type
_entity_poly.pdbx_seq_one_letter_code
_entity_poly.pdbx_strand_id
1 'polypeptide(L)' 'MNPFEIVFTTVVALTVLSAASATVIVLLVDTRARPGARIVAARLMEIAVLGAGAVIALLSSQPG' A
#
# COMPACT_ATOMS: atom_id res chain seq x y z
N MET A 1 0.12 -0.21 23.74
CA MET A 1 0.41 -0.57 22.34
C MET A 1 1.89 -0.88 22.26
N ASN A 2 2.21 -2.13 21.98
CA ASN A 2 3.60 -2.57 21.92
C ASN A 2 4.28 -2.00 20.66
N PRO A 3 5.61 -1.79 20.65
CA PRO A 3 6.30 -1.22 19.49
C PRO A 3 6.06 -2.02 18.20
N PHE A 4 5.91 -3.34 18.30
CA PHE A 4 5.52 -4.20 17.19
C PHE A 4 4.13 -3.86 16.63
N GLU A 5 3.13 -3.68 17.49
CA GLU A 5 1.76 -3.30 17.07
C GLU A 5 1.76 -1.95 16.35
N ILE A 6 2.52 -0.98 16.85
CA ILE A 6 2.63 0.35 16.22
C ILE A 6 3.18 0.21 14.79
N VAL A 7 4.27 -0.55 14.61
CA VAL A 7 4.88 -0.77 13.30
C VAL A 7 3.91 -1.53 12.39
N PHE A 8 3.31 -2.61 12.88
CA PHE A 8 2.36 -3.43 12.13
C PHE A 8 1.17 -2.60 11.65
N THR A 9 0.49 -1.88 12.55
CA THR A 9 -0.65 -1.03 12.20
C THR A 9 -0.26 0.07 11.22
N THR A 10 0.93 0.66 11.37
CA THR A 10 1.41 1.70 10.44
C THR A 10 1.63 1.14 9.04
N VAL A 11 2.29 -0.02 8.93
CA VAL A 11 2.54 -0.67 7.64
C VAL A 11 1.22 -1.09 6.97
N VAL A 12 0.29 -1.68 7.74
CA VAL A 12 -1.04 -2.03 7.23
C VAL A 12 -1.79 -0.79 6.75
N ALA A 13 -1.82 0.28 7.54
CA ALA A 13 -2.50 1.52 7.17
C ALA A 13 -1.92 2.12 5.88
N LEU A 14 -0.59 2.22 5.77
CA LEU A 14 0.09 2.73 4.57
C LEU A 14 -0.21 1.87 3.34
N THR A 15 -0.23 0.54 3.50
CA THR A 15 -0.56 -0.40 2.44
C THR A 15 -1.97 -0.16 1.91
N VAL A 16 -2.95 -0.06 2.81
CA VAL A 16 -4.37 0.15 2.46
C VAL A 16 -4.58 1.53 1.84
N LEU A 17 -4.01 2.59 2.43
CA LEU A 17 -4.09 3.96 1.89
C LEU A 17 -3.48 4.05 0.48
N SER A 18 -2.33 3.40 0.26
CA SER A 18 -1.68 3.37 -1.05
C SER A 18 -2.54 2.64 -2.09
N ALA A 19 -3.08 1.47 -1.74
CA ALA A 19 -3.96 0.70 -2.60
C ALA A 19 -5.24 1.48 -2.95
N ALA A 20 -5.91 2.05 -1.95
CA ALA A 20 -7.13 2.85 -2.14
C ALA A 20 -6.88 4.06 -3.04
N SER A 21 -5.76 4.76 -2.84
CA SER A 21 -5.36 5.90 -3.67
C SER A 21 -5.10 5.48 -5.12
N ALA A 22 -4.43 4.35 -5.33
CA ALA A 22 -4.22 3.79 -6.68
C ALA A 22 -5.57 3.46 -7.35
N THR A 23 -6.49 2.82 -6.63
CA THR A 23 -7.83 2.48 -7.15
C THR A 23 -8.63 3.73 -7.51
N VAL A 24 -8.62 4.76 -6.66
CA VAL A 24 -9.25 6.05 -6.92
C VAL A 24 -8.70 6.68 -8.19
N ILE A 25 -7.38 6.71 -8.37
CA ILE A 25 -6.77 7.28 -9.58
C ILE A 25 -7.18 6.49 -10.82
N VAL A 26 -7.15 5.16 -10.77
CA VAL A 26 -7.50 4.32 -11.93
C VAL A 26 -8.98 4.45 -12.31
N LEU A 27 -9.88 4.55 -11.33
CA LEU A 27 -11.33 4.57 -11.58
C LEU A 27 -11.89 5.96 -11.86
N LEU A 28 -11.38 7.00 -11.19
CA LEU A 28 -11.95 8.35 -11.24
C LEU A 28 -11.17 9.32 -12.10
N VAL A 29 -9.90 9.02 -12.41
CA VAL A 29 -9.09 9.86 -13.31
C VAL A 29 -9.06 9.22 -14.68
N ASP A 30 -9.35 10.01 -15.72
CA ASP A 30 -9.13 9.58 -17.10
C ASP A 30 -7.62 9.46 -17.37
N THR A 31 -7.08 8.29 -17.04
CA THR A 31 -5.66 7.96 -17.16
C THR A 31 -5.18 7.90 -18.61
N ARG A 32 -6.09 7.83 -19.59
CA ARG A 32 -5.73 7.91 -21.03
C ARG A 32 -5.29 9.31 -21.42
N ALA A 33 -5.93 10.34 -20.86
CA ALA A 33 -5.57 11.73 -21.10
C ALA A 33 -4.38 12.21 -20.24
N ARG A 34 -4.03 11.47 -19.18
CA ARG A 34 -3.03 11.88 -18.17
C ARG A 34 -2.02 10.76 -17.88
N PRO A 35 -0.94 10.62 -18.68
CA PRO A 35 0.06 9.56 -18.47
C PRO A 35 0.74 9.66 -17.09
N GLY A 36 0.87 10.85 -16.52
CA GLY A 36 1.39 11.04 -15.16
C GLY A 36 0.53 10.35 -14.08
N ALA A 37 -0.80 10.42 -14.20
CA ALA A 37 -1.70 9.77 -13.24
C ALA A 37 -1.57 8.24 -13.28
N ARG A 38 -1.35 7.68 -14.48
CA ARG A 38 -1.09 6.24 -14.66
C ARG A 38 0.22 5.80 -13.97
N ILE A 39 1.28 6.61 -14.09
CA ILE A 39 2.56 6.32 -13.42
C ILE A 39 2.40 6.38 -11.90
N VAL A 40 1.72 7.40 -11.38
CA VAL A 40 1.46 7.53 -9.94
C VAL A 40 0.65 6.35 -9.42
N ALA A 41 -0.41 5.94 -10.12
CA ALA A 41 -1.20 4.77 -9.74
C ALA A 41 -0.35 3.47 -9.73
N ALA A 42 0.51 3.27 -10.73
CA ALA A 42 1.40 2.12 -10.78
C ALA A 42 2.38 2.10 -9.59
N ARG A 43 2.98 3.24 -9.23
CA ARG A 43 3.88 3.34 -8.08
C ARG A 43 3.17 3.11 -6.75
N LEU A 44 1.95 3.64 -6.59
CA LEU A 44 1.14 3.37 -5.40
C LEU A 44 0.76 1.88 -5.28
N MET A 45 0.53 1.21 -6.41
CA MET A 45 0.28 -0.21 -6.45
C MET A 45 1.53 -1.03 -6.07
N GLU A 46 2.72 -0.64 -6.56
CA GLU A 46 3.99 -1.24 -6.14
C GLU A 46 4.23 -1.10 -4.62
N ILE A 47 3.97 0.09 -4.06
CA ILE A 47 4.08 0.34 -2.61
C ILE A 47 3.11 -0.57 -1.84
N ALA A 48 1.88 -0.74 -2.32
CA ALA A 48 0.90 -1.63 -1.68
C ALA A 48 1.36 -3.10 -1.71
N VAL A 49 1.97 -3.55 -2.81
CA VAL A 49 2.52 -4.92 -2.91
C VAL A 49 3.70 -5.11 -1.95
N LEU A 50 4.62 -4.15 -1.88
CA LEU A 50 5.74 -4.18 -0.93
C LEU A 50 5.24 -4.17 0.52
N GLY A 51 4.25 -3.34 0.81
CA GLY A 51 3.58 -3.27 2.11
C GLY A 51 2.94 -4.60 2.51
N ALA A 52 2.22 -5.26 1.59
CA ALA A 52 1.67 -6.58 1.82
C ALA A 52 2.76 -7.63 2.13
N GLY A 53 3.89 -7.59 1.42
CA GLY A 53 5.06 -8.42 1.71
C GLY A 53 5.63 -8.17 3.11
N ALA A 54 5.73 -6.90 3.52
CA ALA A 54 6.17 -6.52 4.85
C ALA A 54 5.21 -7.01 5.95
N VAL A 55 3.90 -6.93 5.72
CA VAL A 55 2.88 -7.47 6.65
C VAL A 55 3.05 -8.98 6.83
N ILE A 56 3.22 -9.74 5.75
CA ILE A 56 3.45 -11.19 5.81
C ILE A 56 4.75 -11.51 6.56
N ALA A 57 5.83 -10.78 6.27
CA ALA A 57 7.11 -10.95 6.96
C ALA A 57 7.01 -10.68 8.46
N LEU A 58 6.31 -9.61 8.87
CA LEU A 58 6.06 -9.27 10.27
C LEU A 58 5.24 -10.34 10.98
N LEU A 59 4.21 -10.89 10.33
CA LEU A 59 3.41 -12.00 10.87
C LEU A 59 4.25 -13.26 11.05
N SER A 60 5.14 -13.57 10.11
CA SER A 60 6.03 -14.73 10.20
C SER A 60 7.14 -14.58 11.25
N SER A 61 7.43 -13.34 11.66
CA SER A 61 8.47 -13.01 12.65
C SER A 61 7.96 -12.96 14.09
N GLN A 62 6.66 -13.18 14.31
CA GLN A 62 6.10 -13.35 15.65
C GLN A 62 6.44 -14.78 16.14
N PRO A 63 7.30 -14.96 17.14
CA PRO A 63 7.38 -16.24 17.83
C PRO A 63 6.05 -16.46 18.56
N GLY A 64 5.36 -17.55 18.24
CA GLY A 64 4.15 -17.99 18.93
C GLY A 64 4.41 -18.37 20.38
#